data_AF-A0A9P0CUX2-F1
#
_entry.id   AF-A0A9P0CUX2-F1
#
_cell.length_a   1.000
_cell.length_b   1.000
_cell.length_c   1.000
_cell.angle_alpha   90.00
_cell.angle_beta   90.00
_cell.angle_gamma   90.00
#
_symmetry.space_group_name_H-M   'P 1'
#
loop_
_entity.id
_entity.type
_entity.pdbx_description
1 polymer ?
#
loop_
_entity_poly.entity_id
_entity_poly.type
_entity_poly.pdbx_seq_one_letter_code
_entity_poly.pdbx_strand_id
1 'polypeptide(L)'
;MGNSVIGNNNHCRDKMAKQYTSVDKFEFHGLLEEQDLNNGLIFNGTFIPDEILTQILSFIPSKRLLPLTLVCKKWCNIIKSEIFWMEIYNYDHPNKAKLLPWYVYYLYYTTANFSNLLKNGNGQEQFAHWVILKNLGDQFKIEDPPCGTIPLPEGVSDFNGHTCCFATSYYECTKIQEINLEKKRLLRYIMNKYKPQIIASEWTSPRFDCGSKYTLTFKGFGEDYVPTKYTDEYMYQDNVLFQESKSVIFQQWTDKAWEKVEIVLENYPDNVKMLVFEHEGNDTQFWKGHYGSKMAGGVVRFVFDSIQPEKKTN
;
A
#
# COMPACT_ATOMS: atom_id res chain seq x y z
N MET A 1 6.36 7.29 -60.18
CA MET A 1 6.21 6.16 -59.25
C MET A 1 7.13 6.42 -58.08
N GLY A 2 6.54 6.75 -56.92
CA GLY A 2 7.26 7.29 -55.77
C GLY A 2 7.92 6.21 -54.92
N ASN A 3 9.17 6.46 -54.53
CA ASN A 3 9.84 5.75 -53.45
C ASN A 3 9.60 6.52 -52.14
N SER A 4 8.82 5.95 -51.23
CA SER A 4 8.68 6.45 -49.86
C SER A 4 9.71 5.76 -48.96
N VAL A 5 10.61 6.56 -48.41
CA VAL A 5 11.55 6.20 -47.36
C VAL A 5 10.77 5.93 -46.06
N ILE A 6 10.84 4.70 -45.55
CA ILE A 6 10.32 4.34 -44.23
C ILE A 6 11.36 4.81 -43.21
N GLY A 7 11.10 5.96 -42.61
CA GLY A 7 11.92 6.57 -41.56
C GLY A 7 11.84 5.81 -40.24
N ASN A 8 13.02 5.60 -39.65
CA ASN A 8 13.28 5.07 -38.32
C ASN A 8 12.39 5.67 -37.21
N ASN A 9 11.43 4.88 -36.71
CA ASN A 9 10.66 5.21 -35.49
C ASN A 9 11.33 4.73 -34.19
N ASN A 10 12.55 4.18 -34.24
CA ASN A 10 13.25 3.68 -33.05
C ASN A 10 14.10 4.74 -32.32
N HIS A 11 14.23 5.96 -32.84
CA HIS A 11 15.11 6.97 -32.25
C HIS A 11 14.43 7.91 -31.21
N CYS A 12 13.10 7.84 -31.07
CA CYS A 12 12.35 8.68 -30.13
C CYS A 12 12.06 8.01 -28.77
N ARG A 13 12.11 6.67 -28.67
CA ARG A 13 11.87 5.98 -27.38
C ARG A 13 13.10 5.96 -26.48
N ASP A 14 14.30 5.89 -27.04
CA ASP A 14 15.56 5.84 -26.27
C ASP A 14 16.03 7.21 -25.74
N LYS A 15 15.45 8.32 -26.21
CA LYS A 15 15.81 9.67 -25.73
C LYS A 15 15.02 10.15 -24.50
N MET A 16 13.93 9.48 -24.12
CA MET A 16 13.14 9.87 -22.92
C MET A 16 13.55 9.15 -21.63
N ALA A 17 14.40 8.12 -21.70
CA ALA A 17 14.79 7.32 -20.54
C ALA A 17 15.86 7.97 -19.63
N LYS A 18 16.37 9.16 -19.96
CA LYS A 18 17.55 9.78 -19.31
C LYS A 18 17.29 11.06 -18.50
N GLN A 19 16.11 11.23 -17.90
CA GLN A 19 15.84 12.46 -17.14
C GLN A 19 15.12 12.24 -15.81
N TYR A 20 15.36 11.10 -15.15
CA TYR A 20 14.82 10.85 -13.83
C TYR A 20 15.95 10.67 -12.81
N THR A 21 16.07 11.65 -11.92
CA THR A 21 17.00 11.64 -10.79
C THR A 21 16.71 10.46 -9.86
N SER A 22 17.74 9.78 -9.37
CA SER A 22 17.51 8.73 -8.37
C SER A 22 16.93 9.32 -7.08
N VAL A 23 16.22 8.50 -6.29
CA VAL A 23 15.53 8.93 -5.06
C VAL A 23 16.51 9.54 -4.05
N ASP A 24 17.74 9.04 -3.97
CA ASP A 24 18.83 9.54 -3.11
C ASP A 24 19.29 10.96 -3.47
N LYS A 25 19.03 11.43 -4.70
CA LYS A 25 19.39 12.77 -5.18
C LYS A 25 18.17 13.68 -5.31
N PHE A 26 17.05 13.30 -4.71
CA PHE A 26 15.81 14.07 -4.77
C PHE A 26 15.88 15.29 -3.83
N GLU A 27 15.92 16.49 -4.40
CA GLU A 27 15.93 17.76 -3.66
C GLU A 27 14.61 18.53 -3.84
N PHE A 28 14.10 19.10 -2.73
CA PHE A 28 12.99 20.06 -2.76
C PHE A 28 13.55 21.49 -2.87
N HIS A 29 12.80 22.40 -3.51
CA HIS A 29 13.28 23.74 -3.88
C HIS A 29 13.65 24.62 -2.66
N GLY A 30 14.59 25.57 -2.87
CA GLY A 30 15.08 26.52 -1.86
C GLY A 30 14.22 27.80 -1.68
N LEU A 31 14.68 28.70 -0.79
CA LEU A 31 14.01 29.94 -0.35
C LEU A 31 13.80 30.98 -1.48
N LEU A 32 12.82 31.87 -1.32
CA LEU A 32 12.51 32.95 -2.27
C LEU A 32 13.41 34.18 -2.09
N GLU A 33 13.60 34.88 -3.20
CA GLU A 33 14.20 36.22 -3.26
C GLU A 33 13.14 37.32 -2.99
N GLU A 34 13.53 38.42 -2.37
CA GLU A 34 12.64 39.49 -1.83
C GLU A 34 11.77 40.22 -2.87
N GLN A 35 12.03 40.04 -4.16
CA GLN A 35 11.46 40.87 -5.24
C GLN A 35 10.00 40.49 -5.62
N ASP A 36 9.45 39.41 -5.05
CA ASP A 36 8.18 38.79 -5.48
C ASP A 36 7.02 38.88 -4.45
N LEU A 37 7.12 39.74 -3.45
CA LEU A 37 6.23 39.73 -2.26
C LEU A 37 4.72 39.86 -2.56
N ASN A 38 4.34 40.65 -3.57
CA ASN A 38 2.93 40.94 -3.90
C ASN A 38 2.39 40.13 -5.10
N ASN A 39 3.24 39.35 -5.78
CA ASN A 39 2.85 38.60 -6.96
C ASN A 39 1.94 37.43 -6.58
N GLY A 40 0.74 37.37 -7.17
CA GLY A 40 -0.27 36.34 -6.90
C GLY A 40 -1.26 36.68 -5.77
N LEU A 41 -1.26 37.91 -5.25
CA LEU A 41 -2.20 38.38 -4.23
C LEU A 41 -3.34 39.26 -4.79
N ILE A 42 -3.35 39.56 -6.09
CA ILE A 42 -4.36 40.43 -6.70
C ILE A 42 -5.32 39.59 -7.53
N PHE A 43 -6.60 39.58 -7.15
CA PHE A 43 -7.68 38.90 -7.84
C PHE A 43 -8.70 39.93 -8.31
N ASN A 44 -8.91 40.05 -9.63
CA ASN A 44 -9.81 41.03 -10.24
C ASN A 44 -9.61 42.46 -9.70
N GLY A 45 -8.35 42.88 -9.54
CA GLY A 45 -7.99 44.20 -9.01
C GLY A 45 -8.11 44.37 -7.50
N THR A 46 -8.51 43.33 -6.76
CA THR A 46 -8.60 43.33 -5.29
C THR A 46 -7.41 42.63 -4.69
N PHE A 47 -6.75 43.28 -3.72
CA PHE A 47 -5.68 42.67 -2.93
C PHE A 47 -6.27 41.69 -1.91
N ILE A 48 -5.74 40.48 -1.86
CA ILE A 48 -6.11 39.41 -0.94
C ILE A 48 -4.91 39.12 -0.03
N PRO A 49 -5.06 39.22 1.31
CA PRO A 49 -4.02 38.82 2.25
C PRO A 49 -3.62 37.34 2.12
N ASP A 50 -2.39 37.02 2.55
CA ASP A 50 -1.84 35.67 2.47
C ASP A 50 -2.71 34.63 3.19
N GLU A 51 -3.32 35.01 4.31
CA GLU A 51 -4.18 34.15 5.12
C GLU A 51 -5.44 33.75 4.33
N ILE A 52 -6.04 34.71 3.63
CA ILE A 52 -7.23 34.47 2.81
C ILE A 52 -6.86 33.65 1.57
N LEU A 53 -5.72 33.92 0.94
CA LEU A 53 -5.23 33.09 -0.16
C LEU A 53 -4.99 31.64 0.28
N THR A 54 -4.37 31.45 1.45
CA THR A 54 -4.11 30.13 2.05
C THR A 54 -5.42 29.38 2.28
N GLN A 55 -6.43 30.06 2.82
CA GLN A 55 -7.76 29.49 3.00
C GLN A 55 -8.45 29.16 1.66
N ILE A 56 -8.34 30.02 0.65
CA ILE A 56 -8.89 29.73 -0.70
C ILE A 56 -8.23 28.46 -1.27
N LEU A 57 -6.90 28.35 -1.15
CA LEU A 57 -6.15 27.21 -1.64
C LEU A 57 -6.49 25.92 -0.87
N SER A 58 -6.81 26.00 0.43
CA SER A 58 -7.13 24.80 1.23
C SER A 58 -8.44 24.12 0.80
N PHE A 59 -9.36 24.85 0.17
CA PHE A 59 -10.58 24.29 -0.42
C PHE A 59 -10.35 23.56 -1.76
N ILE A 60 -9.16 23.65 -2.34
CA ILE A 60 -8.85 23.01 -3.62
C ILE A 60 -8.46 21.54 -3.37
N PRO A 61 -9.00 20.56 -4.14
CA PRO A 61 -8.63 19.17 -3.98
C PRO A 61 -7.11 18.98 -4.06
N SER A 62 -6.52 18.24 -3.12
CA SER A 62 -5.07 18.17 -2.94
C SER A 62 -4.28 17.75 -4.18
N LYS A 63 -4.88 16.90 -5.03
CA LYS A 63 -4.32 16.47 -6.33
C LYS A 63 -4.14 17.61 -7.33
N ARG A 64 -4.81 18.75 -7.14
CA ARG A 64 -4.77 19.93 -8.02
C ARG A 64 -3.86 21.04 -7.48
N LEU A 65 -3.34 20.92 -6.26
CA LEU A 65 -2.51 21.95 -5.65
C LEU A 65 -1.13 22.08 -6.32
N LEU A 66 -0.44 20.98 -6.63
CA LEU A 66 0.91 21.07 -7.21
C LEU A 66 1.00 21.86 -8.53
N PRO A 67 0.09 21.69 -9.50
CA PRO A 67 0.08 22.54 -10.70
C PRO A 67 -0.01 24.04 -10.40
N LEU A 68 -0.68 24.44 -9.31
CA LEU A 68 -0.84 25.84 -8.92
C LEU A 68 0.46 26.46 -8.40
N THR A 69 1.49 25.65 -8.08
CA THR A 69 2.83 26.15 -7.75
C THR A 69 3.51 26.86 -8.94
N LEU A 70 3.00 26.66 -10.17
CA LEU A 70 3.51 27.30 -11.38
C LEU A 70 2.90 28.68 -11.63
N VAL A 71 1.87 29.10 -10.87
CA VAL A 71 1.22 30.41 -11.02
C VAL A 71 2.19 31.53 -10.67
N CYS A 72 2.78 31.45 -9.48
CA CYS A 72 3.83 32.35 -9.04
C CYS A 72 4.63 31.73 -7.88
N LYS A 73 5.76 32.36 -7.56
CA LYS A 73 6.63 32.01 -6.43
C LYS A 73 5.89 32.00 -5.08
N LYS A 74 4.99 32.96 -4.85
CA LYS A 74 4.20 33.05 -3.61
C LYS A 74 3.30 31.83 -3.41
N TRP A 75 2.54 31.46 -4.44
CA TRP A 75 1.68 30.27 -4.40
C TRP A 75 2.50 29.00 -4.25
N CYS A 76 3.65 28.92 -4.93
CA CYS A 76 4.60 27.82 -4.75
C CYS A 76 4.99 27.66 -3.27
N ASN A 77 5.33 28.75 -2.59
CA ASN A 77 5.71 28.73 -1.18
C ASN A 77 4.56 28.34 -0.24
N ILE A 78 3.37 28.91 -0.44
CA ILE A 78 2.21 28.57 0.39
C ILE A 78 1.90 27.07 0.23
N ILE A 79 1.80 26.59 -1.01
CA ILE A 79 1.48 25.19 -1.29
C ILE A 79 2.58 24.23 -0.82
N LYS A 80 3.84 24.66 -0.79
CA LYS A 80 4.96 23.84 -0.29
C LYS A 80 5.30 24.13 1.19
N SER A 81 4.45 24.86 1.91
CA SER A 81 4.61 25.11 3.34
C SER A 81 4.07 23.94 4.16
N GLU A 82 4.79 23.54 5.21
CA GLU A 82 4.32 22.52 6.15
C GLU A 82 3.03 22.96 6.86
N ILE A 83 2.91 24.25 7.17
CA ILE A 83 1.77 24.81 7.92
C ILE A 83 0.47 24.66 7.11
N PHE A 84 0.52 24.96 5.81
CA PHE A 84 -0.63 24.85 4.92
C PHE A 84 -1.23 23.44 4.89
N TRP A 85 -0.39 22.42 4.80
CA TRP A 85 -0.86 21.03 4.79
C TRP A 85 -1.30 20.54 6.17
N MET A 86 -0.67 21.04 7.24
CA MET A 86 -1.11 20.79 8.61
C MET A 86 -2.52 21.34 8.83
N GLU A 87 -2.83 22.52 8.29
CA GLU A 87 -4.18 23.10 8.34
C GLU A 87 -5.20 22.27 7.57
N ILE A 88 -4.88 21.89 6.31
CA ILE A 88 -5.72 20.97 5.52
C ILE A 88 -6.02 19.70 6.33
N TYR A 89 -5.00 19.10 6.95
CA TYR A 89 -5.17 17.91 7.76
C TYR A 89 -6.11 18.11 8.95
N ASN A 90 -5.94 19.21 9.68
CA ASN A 90 -6.74 19.55 10.86
C ASN A 90 -8.21 19.85 10.54
N TYR A 91 -8.56 20.19 9.29
CA TYR A 91 -9.95 20.34 8.88
C TYR A 91 -10.68 18.99 8.85
N ASP A 92 -10.01 17.95 8.34
CA ASP A 92 -10.61 16.62 8.16
C ASP A 92 -10.49 15.75 9.42
N HIS A 93 -9.53 16.04 10.31
CA HIS A 93 -9.20 15.19 11.45
C HIS A 93 -9.26 15.97 12.76
N PRO A 94 -9.92 15.41 13.80
CA PRO A 94 -10.06 16.08 15.11
C PRO A 94 -8.73 16.20 15.87
N ASN A 95 -7.72 15.43 15.50
CA ASN A 95 -6.42 15.42 16.16
C ASN A 95 -5.47 16.43 15.51
N LYS A 96 -4.70 17.16 16.33
CA LYS A 96 -3.67 18.06 15.83
C LYS A 96 -2.62 17.30 15.01
N ALA A 97 -2.48 17.66 13.74
CA ALA A 97 -1.40 17.22 12.88
C ALA A 97 -0.03 17.54 13.50
N LYS A 98 0.96 16.69 13.19
CA LYS A 98 2.36 16.99 13.50
C LYS A 98 2.99 17.81 12.40
N LEU A 99 4.02 18.59 12.73
CA LEU A 99 4.80 19.31 11.74
C LEU A 99 5.63 18.31 10.93
N LEU A 100 5.17 18.01 9.72
CA LEU A 100 5.84 17.14 8.75
C LEU A 100 6.06 17.91 7.45
N PRO A 101 7.07 17.54 6.64
CA PRO A 101 7.24 18.13 5.33
C PRO A 101 5.96 18.03 4.50
N TRP A 102 5.64 19.11 3.77
CA TRP A 102 4.42 19.24 2.97
C TRP A 102 4.15 18.03 2.06
N TYR A 103 5.20 17.43 1.52
CA TYR A 103 5.12 16.33 0.56
C TYR A 103 4.64 15.02 1.19
N VAL A 104 4.75 14.85 2.51
CA VAL A 104 4.20 13.69 3.21
C VAL A 104 2.68 13.77 3.24
N TYR A 105 2.13 14.92 3.62
CA TYR A 105 0.69 15.19 3.55
C TYR A 105 0.16 15.17 2.11
N TYR A 106 0.92 15.76 1.17
CA TYR A 106 0.59 15.64 -0.24
C TYR A 106 0.46 14.17 -0.67
N LEU A 107 1.42 13.31 -0.31
CA LEU A 107 1.34 11.89 -0.61
C LEU A 107 0.10 11.25 0.03
N TYR A 108 -0.20 11.60 1.29
CA TYR A 108 -1.38 11.11 2.02
C TYR A 108 -2.68 11.37 1.28
N TYR A 109 -2.90 12.61 0.84
CA TYR A 109 -4.13 13.00 0.18
C TYR A 109 -4.21 12.61 -1.30
N THR A 110 -3.07 12.41 -1.97
CA THR A 110 -3.06 12.18 -3.43
C THR A 110 -2.93 10.72 -3.82
N THR A 111 -2.60 9.83 -2.88
CA THR A 111 -2.35 8.41 -3.17
C THR A 111 -3.07 7.48 -2.20
N ALA A 112 -3.33 6.25 -2.66
CA ALA A 112 -3.91 5.18 -1.85
C ALA A 112 -2.85 4.42 -1.01
N ASN A 113 -1.70 5.03 -0.73
CA ASN A 113 -0.59 4.33 -0.06
C ASN A 113 -0.84 4.09 1.44
N PHE A 114 -1.68 4.91 2.07
CA PHE A 114 -2.02 4.81 3.49
C PHE A 114 -3.35 4.09 3.74
N SER A 115 -4.01 3.66 2.67
CA SER A 115 -5.12 2.72 2.68
C SER A 115 -4.63 1.31 2.38
N ASN A 116 -5.52 0.33 2.37
CA ASN A 116 -5.17 -1.04 1.97
C ASN A 116 -4.65 -1.07 0.52
N LEU A 117 -3.44 -1.60 0.35
CA LEU A 117 -2.74 -1.79 -0.91
C LEU A 117 -3.06 -3.14 -1.57
N LEU A 118 -3.56 -4.10 -0.79
CA LEU A 118 -4.05 -5.37 -1.33
C LEU A 118 -5.41 -5.18 -1.99
N LYS A 119 -5.63 -5.97 -3.04
CA LYS A 119 -6.92 -6.06 -3.73
C LYS A 119 -7.57 -7.40 -3.42
N ASN A 120 -8.90 -7.43 -3.44
CA ASN A 120 -9.65 -8.68 -3.26
C ASN A 120 -9.20 -9.48 -2.03
N GLY A 121 -9.05 -8.80 -0.88
CA GLY A 121 -8.57 -9.40 0.37
C GLY A 121 -9.52 -10.42 1.00
N ASN A 122 -10.78 -10.46 0.57
CA ASN A 122 -11.81 -11.40 1.06
C ASN A 122 -12.17 -12.48 0.03
N GLY A 123 -11.75 -12.35 -1.23
CA GLY A 123 -12.06 -13.33 -2.28
C GLY A 123 -13.42 -13.12 -2.97
N GLN A 124 -14.07 -11.97 -2.76
CA GLN A 124 -15.35 -11.64 -3.43
C GLN A 124 -15.22 -11.55 -4.96
N GLU A 125 -14.01 -11.30 -5.47
CA GLU A 125 -13.68 -11.33 -6.90
C GLU A 125 -12.97 -12.64 -7.29
N GLN A 126 -13.32 -13.74 -6.60
CA GLN A 126 -12.65 -15.03 -6.75
C GLN A 126 -11.14 -14.91 -6.48
N PHE A 127 -10.29 -15.37 -7.41
CA PHE A 127 -8.83 -15.26 -7.32
C PHE A 127 -8.25 -14.06 -8.07
N ALA A 128 -9.09 -13.09 -8.50
CA ALA A 128 -8.59 -11.89 -9.15
C ALA A 128 -7.54 -11.19 -8.28
N HIS A 129 -6.48 -10.70 -8.94
CA HIS A 129 -5.30 -10.04 -8.36
C HIS A 129 -4.32 -10.94 -7.61
N TRP A 130 -4.67 -12.19 -7.31
CA TRP A 130 -3.79 -13.14 -6.64
C TRP A 130 -3.04 -14.00 -7.64
N VAL A 131 -1.77 -14.30 -7.34
CA VAL A 131 -1.01 -15.33 -8.03
C VAL A 131 -0.91 -16.54 -7.12
N ILE A 132 -1.48 -17.66 -7.53
CA ILE A 132 -1.40 -18.91 -6.77
C ILE A 132 -0.07 -19.59 -7.11
N LEU A 133 0.77 -19.80 -6.09
CA LEU A 133 2.05 -20.49 -6.23
C LEU A 133 1.85 -22.01 -6.08
N LYS A 134 1.14 -22.40 -5.02
CA LYS A 134 0.81 -23.80 -4.73
C LYS A 134 -0.68 -23.95 -4.54
N ASN A 135 -1.20 -25.03 -5.10
CA ASN A 135 -2.63 -25.31 -5.08
C ASN A 135 -2.84 -26.83 -4.93
N LEU A 136 -2.31 -27.40 -3.85
CA LEU A 136 -2.31 -28.84 -3.64
C LEU A 136 -3.64 -29.32 -3.02
N GLY A 137 -3.82 -30.65 -2.94
CA GLY A 137 -5.07 -31.24 -2.45
C GLY A 137 -6.26 -30.93 -3.37
N ASP A 138 -7.40 -30.60 -2.79
CA ASP A 138 -8.60 -30.16 -3.52
C ASP A 138 -8.56 -28.66 -3.89
N GLN A 139 -7.38 -28.04 -3.83
CA GLN A 139 -7.11 -26.64 -4.21
C GLN A 139 -7.75 -25.60 -3.27
N PHE A 140 -7.46 -24.33 -3.50
CA PHE A 140 -8.18 -23.23 -2.88
C PHE A 140 -9.64 -23.21 -3.34
N LYS A 141 -10.51 -22.87 -2.41
CA LYS A 141 -11.92 -22.56 -2.68
C LYS A 141 -12.31 -21.23 -2.08
N ILE A 142 -13.21 -20.55 -2.77
CA ILE A 142 -13.91 -19.38 -2.23
C ILE A 142 -15.16 -19.88 -1.52
N GLU A 143 -15.35 -19.44 -0.29
CA GLU A 143 -16.55 -19.71 0.49
C GLU A 143 -17.25 -18.40 0.82
N ASP A 144 -18.57 -18.38 0.63
CA ASP A 144 -19.42 -17.24 0.95
C ASP A 144 -20.80 -17.75 1.41
N PRO A 145 -21.10 -17.76 2.72
CA PRO A 145 -20.21 -17.44 3.84
C PRO A 145 -19.18 -18.55 4.13
N PRO A 146 -18.22 -18.32 5.07
CA PRO A 146 -17.26 -19.34 5.49
C PRO A 146 -17.95 -20.59 6.08
N CYS A 147 -17.56 -21.78 5.62
CA CYS A 147 -18.21 -23.05 5.98
C CYS A 147 -17.56 -23.75 7.20
N GLY A 148 -18.33 -24.04 8.25
CA GLY A 148 -17.79 -24.75 9.41
C GLY A 148 -16.85 -23.90 10.27
N THR A 149 -17.01 -22.57 10.22
CA THR A 149 -16.51 -21.62 11.21
C THR A 149 -17.58 -20.55 11.42
N ILE A 150 -17.39 -19.66 12.40
CA ILE A 150 -18.28 -18.52 12.59
C ILE A 150 -18.18 -17.55 11.40
N PRO A 151 -19.26 -16.84 11.02
CA PRO A 151 -19.22 -15.81 9.99
C PRO A 151 -18.15 -14.74 10.26
N LEU A 152 -17.75 -14.01 9.22
CA LEU A 152 -16.87 -12.85 9.39
C LEU A 152 -17.50 -11.82 10.34
N PRO A 153 -16.77 -11.35 11.36
CA PRO A 153 -17.27 -10.34 12.30
C PRO A 153 -17.79 -9.08 11.62
N GLU A 154 -19.01 -8.66 11.94
CA GLU A 154 -19.55 -7.38 11.48
C GLU A 154 -18.78 -6.19 12.09
N GLY A 155 -18.68 -5.09 11.34
CA GLY A 155 -18.06 -3.85 11.81
C GLY A 155 -16.53 -3.83 11.81
N VAL A 156 -15.86 -4.93 11.44
CA VAL A 156 -14.40 -4.94 11.23
C VAL A 156 -14.06 -4.35 9.86
N SER A 157 -13.27 -3.26 9.86
CA SER A 157 -12.93 -2.50 8.65
C SER A 157 -12.19 -3.32 7.60
N ASP A 158 -11.39 -4.30 8.03
CA ASP A 158 -10.55 -5.12 7.13
C ASP A 158 -11.40 -5.96 6.17
N PHE A 159 -12.62 -6.35 6.58
CA PHE A 159 -13.55 -7.09 5.73
C PHE A 159 -14.35 -6.19 4.79
N ASN A 160 -14.43 -4.88 5.07
CA ASN A 160 -15.16 -3.90 4.26
C ASN A 160 -16.61 -4.33 3.91
N GLY A 161 -17.29 -4.99 4.84
CA GLY A 161 -18.65 -5.50 4.66
C GLY A 161 -18.79 -6.74 3.77
N HIS A 162 -17.68 -7.36 3.36
CA HIS A 162 -17.69 -8.61 2.61
C HIS A 162 -17.81 -9.82 3.54
N THR A 163 -18.41 -10.89 3.02
CA THR A 163 -18.67 -12.15 3.73
C THR A 163 -17.87 -13.34 3.21
N CYS A 164 -17.10 -13.14 2.12
CA CYS A 164 -16.32 -14.20 1.50
C CYS A 164 -15.01 -14.49 2.24
N CYS A 165 -14.50 -15.71 2.11
CA CYS A 165 -13.12 -16.05 2.47
C CYS A 165 -12.47 -17.00 1.47
N PHE A 166 -11.13 -17.08 1.48
CA PHE A 166 -10.40 -18.18 0.87
C PHE A 166 -10.29 -19.33 1.87
N ALA A 167 -10.46 -20.57 1.40
CA ALA A 167 -10.30 -21.79 2.20
C ALA A 167 -9.27 -22.71 1.53
N THR A 168 -8.33 -23.24 2.32
CA THR A 168 -7.30 -24.17 1.85
C THR A 168 -7.72 -25.62 2.04
N SER A 169 -7.01 -26.52 1.36
CA SER A 169 -7.23 -27.96 1.42
C SER A 169 -6.31 -28.64 2.44
N TYR A 170 -6.11 -29.95 2.28
CA TYR A 170 -5.32 -30.81 3.16
C TYR A 170 -3.83 -30.88 2.81
N TYR A 171 -3.43 -30.22 1.73
CA TYR A 171 -2.03 -29.96 1.40
C TYR A 171 -1.82 -28.47 1.18
N GLU A 172 -0.54 -28.09 1.16
CA GLU A 172 -0.09 -26.70 1.08
C GLU A 172 -0.75 -25.94 -0.08
N CYS A 173 -1.41 -24.85 0.26
CA CYS A 173 -2.01 -23.90 -0.65
C CYS A 173 -1.41 -22.53 -0.35
N THR A 174 -0.79 -21.91 -1.36
CA THR A 174 -0.05 -20.65 -1.21
C THR A 174 -0.41 -19.71 -2.34
N LYS A 175 -0.70 -18.45 -2.01
CA LYS A 175 -0.89 -17.39 -3.00
C LYS A 175 -0.26 -16.08 -2.55
N ILE A 176 0.02 -15.21 -3.51
CA ILE A 176 0.70 -13.95 -3.26
C ILE A 176 0.02 -12.77 -3.95
N GLN A 177 0.31 -11.58 -3.43
CA GLN A 177 0.13 -10.32 -4.14
C GLN A 177 1.42 -9.50 -4.11
N GLU A 178 1.82 -9.05 -5.30
CA GLU A 178 2.98 -8.18 -5.50
C GLU A 178 2.55 -6.71 -5.51
N ILE A 179 3.17 -5.89 -4.65
CA ILE A 179 2.93 -4.46 -4.57
C ILE A 179 4.14 -3.74 -5.13
N ASN A 180 4.03 -3.34 -6.40
CA ASN A 180 5.09 -2.63 -7.10
C ASN A 180 5.22 -1.18 -6.60
N LEU A 181 6.41 -0.82 -6.10
CA LEU A 181 6.76 0.51 -5.62
C LEU A 181 7.67 1.27 -6.61
N GLU A 182 8.10 0.65 -7.70
CA GLU A 182 9.08 1.22 -8.65
C GLU A 182 8.64 2.59 -9.16
N LYS A 183 7.37 2.72 -9.53
CA LYS A 183 6.83 3.99 -10.04
C LYS A 183 6.44 4.97 -8.93
N LYS A 184 6.46 4.56 -7.66
CA LYS A 184 6.04 5.37 -6.50
C LYS A 184 7.23 6.13 -5.88
N ARG A 185 7.89 6.98 -6.66
CA ARG A 185 9.15 7.67 -6.25
C ARG A 185 9.05 8.48 -4.96
N LEU A 186 7.99 9.28 -4.80
CA LEU A 186 7.79 10.06 -3.57
C LEU A 186 7.58 9.16 -2.33
N LEU A 187 6.82 8.07 -2.49
CA LEU A 187 6.66 7.08 -1.42
C LEU A 187 8.01 6.45 -1.07
N ARG A 188 8.80 6.01 -2.06
CA ARG A 188 10.13 5.42 -1.81
C ARG A 188 11.09 6.40 -1.13
N TYR A 189 11.07 7.67 -1.51
CA TYR A 189 11.81 8.73 -0.80
C TYR A 189 11.42 8.79 0.67
N ILE A 190 10.12 8.85 0.92
CA ILE A 190 9.55 8.89 2.26
C ILE A 190 9.90 7.63 3.06
N MET A 191 9.85 6.45 2.42
CA MET A 191 10.23 5.18 3.02
C MET A 191 11.70 5.16 3.46
N ASN A 192 12.62 5.53 2.57
CA ASN A 192 14.05 5.54 2.89
C ASN A 192 14.38 6.58 3.98
N LYS A 193 13.73 7.74 3.95
CA LYS A 193 14.05 8.85 4.86
C LYS A 193 13.39 8.74 6.24
N TYR A 194 12.12 8.33 6.29
CA TYR A 194 11.31 8.38 7.51
C TYR A 194 10.94 7.02 8.07
N LYS A 195 11.14 5.93 7.31
CA LYS A 195 10.83 4.56 7.75
C LYS A 195 9.45 4.40 8.40
N PRO A 196 8.35 4.86 7.76
CA PRO A 196 7.00 4.58 8.27
C PRO A 196 6.80 3.10 8.45
N GLN A 197 6.05 2.71 9.48
CA GLN A 197 5.65 1.33 9.68
C GLN A 197 4.95 0.79 8.43
N ILE A 198 5.24 -0.47 8.09
CA ILE A 198 4.48 -1.21 7.08
C ILE A 198 3.73 -2.29 7.83
N ILE A 199 2.40 -2.22 7.80
CA ILE A 199 1.56 -3.24 8.44
C ILE A 199 1.08 -4.19 7.35
N ALA A 200 1.34 -5.47 7.55
CA ALA A 200 0.78 -6.58 6.78
C ALA A 200 -0.04 -7.46 7.72
N SER A 201 -1.32 -7.66 7.43
CA SER A 201 -2.21 -8.45 8.28
C SER A 201 -3.26 -9.22 7.50
N GLU A 202 -3.74 -10.31 8.08
CA GLU A 202 -4.93 -11.02 7.60
C GLU A 202 -5.63 -11.70 8.77
N TRP A 203 -6.93 -11.92 8.63
CA TRP A 203 -7.70 -12.71 9.57
C TRP A 203 -7.71 -14.17 9.12
N THR A 204 -7.49 -15.08 10.05
CA THR A 204 -7.54 -16.53 9.79
C THR A 204 -8.45 -17.25 10.79
N SER A 205 -9.05 -18.35 10.37
CA SER A 205 -9.86 -19.21 11.24
C SER A 205 -9.77 -20.68 10.79
N PRO A 206 -9.76 -21.65 11.73
CA PRO A 206 -9.90 -23.06 11.40
C PRO A 206 -11.36 -23.43 11.13
N ARG A 207 -11.60 -24.69 10.78
CA ARG A 207 -12.92 -25.29 10.99
C ARG A 207 -13.10 -25.76 12.42
N PHE A 208 -14.34 -25.88 12.88
CA PHE A 208 -14.65 -26.39 14.22
C PHE A 208 -14.17 -27.84 14.44
N ASP A 209 -14.20 -28.67 13.39
CA ASP A 209 -13.92 -30.10 13.44
C ASP A 209 -12.51 -30.50 12.99
N CYS A 210 -11.69 -29.55 12.51
CA CYS A 210 -10.35 -29.85 12.00
C CYS A 210 -9.34 -28.76 12.36
N GLY A 211 -8.16 -29.17 12.79
CA GLY A 211 -7.03 -28.28 13.06
C GLY A 211 -6.39 -27.82 11.75
N SER A 212 -5.82 -26.62 11.73
CA SER A 212 -5.18 -26.06 10.54
C SER A 212 -3.93 -25.26 10.89
N LYS A 213 -3.05 -25.09 9.91
CA LYS A 213 -1.87 -24.24 9.99
C LYS A 213 -2.03 -23.11 8.99
N TYR A 214 -1.83 -21.88 9.47
CA TYR A 214 -1.76 -20.68 8.64
C TYR A 214 -0.41 -19.99 8.86
N THR A 215 0.20 -19.51 7.78
CA THR A 215 1.44 -18.72 7.82
C THR A 215 1.28 -17.48 6.93
N LEU A 216 1.47 -16.30 7.52
CA LEU A 216 1.64 -15.04 6.81
C LEU A 216 3.13 -14.77 6.65
N THR A 217 3.58 -14.49 5.43
CA THR A 217 4.95 -14.09 5.13
C THR A 217 4.94 -12.77 4.36
N PHE A 218 5.75 -11.81 4.79
CA PHE A 218 5.89 -10.51 4.14
C PHE A 218 7.34 -10.26 3.76
N LYS A 219 7.57 -10.02 2.47
CA LYS A 219 8.92 -9.91 1.88
C LYS A 219 9.09 -8.55 1.19
N GLY A 220 10.30 -8.02 1.20
CA GLY A 220 10.67 -6.83 0.44
C GLY A 220 11.88 -7.09 -0.44
N PHE A 221 11.88 -6.52 -1.64
CA PHE A 221 12.94 -6.73 -2.63
C PHE A 221 13.44 -5.41 -3.23
N GLY A 222 14.69 -5.42 -3.67
CA GLY A 222 15.39 -4.32 -4.36
C GLY A 222 15.22 -4.35 -5.89
N GLU A 223 16.28 -4.00 -6.62
CA GLU A 223 16.27 -3.89 -8.09
C GLU A 223 16.15 -5.23 -8.82
N ASP A 224 16.66 -6.30 -8.23
CA ASP A 224 16.78 -7.61 -8.87
C ASP A 224 15.53 -8.49 -8.71
N TYR A 225 14.38 -7.89 -8.38
CA TYR A 225 13.13 -8.62 -8.30
C TYR A 225 12.58 -8.94 -9.68
N VAL A 226 12.50 -10.23 -10.01
CA VAL A 226 11.78 -10.71 -11.18
C VAL A 226 10.36 -11.10 -10.77
N PRO A 227 9.32 -10.53 -11.38
CA PRO A 227 7.94 -10.87 -11.06
C PRO A 227 7.66 -12.36 -11.25
N THR A 228 6.87 -12.91 -10.33
CA THR A 228 6.48 -14.31 -10.23
C THR A 228 5.99 -14.92 -11.53
N LYS A 229 5.20 -14.16 -12.30
CA LYS A 229 4.63 -14.61 -13.58
C LYS A 229 5.69 -14.97 -14.63
N TYR A 230 6.97 -14.72 -14.37
CA TYR A 230 8.09 -14.95 -15.28
C TYR A 230 9.16 -15.89 -14.72
N THR A 231 8.96 -16.51 -13.56
CA THR A 231 9.97 -17.34 -12.88
C THR A 231 9.39 -18.63 -12.35
N ASP A 232 10.19 -19.70 -12.39
CA ASP A 232 9.92 -20.90 -11.61
C ASP A 232 10.09 -20.63 -10.11
N GLU A 233 9.32 -21.34 -9.30
CA GLU A 233 9.09 -21.14 -7.85
C GLU A 233 10.38 -21.06 -6.99
N TYR A 234 11.52 -21.51 -7.51
CA TYR A 234 12.80 -21.60 -6.82
C TYR A 234 13.71 -20.35 -6.96
N MET A 235 13.37 -19.39 -7.84
CA MET A 235 14.21 -18.18 -8.04
C MET A 235 13.92 -17.03 -7.06
N TYR A 236 13.00 -17.21 -6.11
CA TYR A 236 12.53 -16.15 -5.22
C TYR A 236 13.51 -15.69 -4.14
N GLN A 237 14.60 -16.43 -3.89
CA GLN A 237 15.32 -16.33 -2.63
C GLN A 237 16.58 -15.46 -2.68
N ASP A 238 17.19 -15.25 -3.84
CA ASP A 238 18.56 -14.71 -3.87
C ASP A 238 18.67 -13.20 -3.61
N ASN A 239 17.57 -12.43 -3.64
CA ASN A 239 17.60 -10.96 -3.57
C ASN A 239 16.60 -10.33 -2.58
N VAL A 240 16.22 -11.06 -1.54
CA VAL A 240 15.31 -10.56 -0.51
C VAL A 240 16.03 -9.57 0.40
N LEU A 241 15.50 -8.35 0.53
CA LEU A 241 16.03 -7.33 1.45
C LEU A 241 15.59 -7.60 2.88
N PHE A 242 14.34 -8.02 3.05
CA PHE A 242 13.81 -8.44 4.33
C PHE A 242 12.71 -9.49 4.13
N GLN A 243 12.54 -10.34 5.13
CA GLN A 243 11.46 -11.30 5.20
C GLN A 243 11.05 -11.48 6.66
N GLU A 244 9.76 -11.34 6.93
CA GLU A 244 9.16 -11.63 8.22
C GLU A 244 8.01 -12.62 8.03
N SER A 245 7.87 -13.55 8.97
CA SER A 245 6.83 -14.59 8.91
C SER A 245 6.18 -14.78 10.27
N LYS A 246 4.85 -14.92 10.29
CA LYS A 246 4.07 -15.22 11.49
C LYS A 246 3.12 -16.36 11.20
N SER A 247 3.19 -17.40 12.03
CA SER A 247 2.38 -18.61 11.87
C SER A 247 1.47 -18.82 13.07
N VAL A 248 0.28 -19.34 12.80
CA VAL A 248 -0.68 -19.77 13.83
C VAL A 248 -1.12 -21.19 13.50
N ILE A 249 -1.18 -22.04 14.53
CA ILE A 249 -1.67 -23.41 14.44
C ILE A 249 -2.90 -23.53 15.32
N PHE A 250 -4.00 -23.97 14.72
CA PHE A 250 -5.24 -24.26 15.41
C PHE A 250 -5.38 -25.76 15.64
N GLN A 251 -5.79 -26.14 16.85
CA GLN A 251 -6.09 -27.52 17.20
C GLN A 251 -7.49 -27.91 16.73
N GLN A 252 -7.74 -29.23 16.63
CA GLN A 252 -9.07 -29.76 16.34
C GLN A 252 -10.07 -29.46 17.48
N TRP A 253 -11.36 -29.51 17.16
CA TRP A 253 -12.47 -29.38 18.13
C TRP A 253 -12.43 -28.03 18.86
N THR A 254 -12.31 -26.94 18.09
CA THR A 254 -12.19 -25.59 18.62
C THR A 254 -13.29 -24.68 18.05
N ASP A 255 -13.97 -23.96 18.94
CA ASP A 255 -14.92 -22.91 18.56
C ASP A 255 -14.24 -21.54 18.42
N LYS A 256 -12.94 -21.52 18.07
CA LYS A 256 -12.16 -20.30 17.98
C LYS A 256 -12.72 -19.39 16.88
N ALA A 257 -12.91 -18.12 17.26
CA ALA A 257 -13.24 -17.05 16.34
C ALA A 257 -12.08 -16.75 15.36
N TRP A 258 -12.35 -15.85 14.41
CA TRP A 258 -11.32 -15.28 13.53
C TRP A 258 -10.21 -14.60 14.34
N GLU A 259 -8.96 -14.95 14.07
CA GLU A 259 -7.78 -14.39 14.72
C GLU A 259 -7.00 -13.54 13.71
N LYS A 260 -6.64 -12.31 14.10
CA LYS A 260 -5.83 -11.43 13.24
C LYS A 260 -4.36 -11.76 13.39
N VAL A 261 -3.74 -12.19 12.29
CA VAL A 261 -2.29 -12.37 12.18
C VAL A 261 -1.71 -11.11 11.57
N GLU A 262 -0.83 -10.45 12.30
CA GLU A 262 -0.26 -9.16 11.91
C GLU A 262 1.26 -9.15 12.09
N ILE A 263 1.93 -8.60 11.06
CA ILE A 263 3.34 -8.25 11.01
C ILE A 263 3.41 -6.72 10.92
N VAL A 264 4.09 -6.11 11.89
CA VAL A 264 4.42 -4.68 11.88
C VAL A 264 5.90 -4.57 11.56
N LEU A 265 6.20 -3.97 10.42
CA LEU A 265 7.56 -3.82 9.93
C LEU A 265 8.09 -2.42 10.26
N GLU A 266 9.19 -2.39 11.00
CA GLU A 266 9.92 -1.18 11.37
C GLU A 266 11.36 -1.29 10.87
N ASN A 267 12.03 -0.16 10.64
CA ASN A 267 13.47 -0.11 10.35
C ASN A 267 13.92 -1.01 9.18
N TYR A 268 13.06 -1.22 8.18
CA TYR A 268 13.41 -2.00 6.99
C TYR A 268 14.53 -1.35 6.18
N PRO A 269 15.31 -2.13 5.40
CA PRO A 269 16.37 -1.61 4.55
C PRO A 269 15.93 -0.51 3.57
N ASP A 270 16.88 0.27 3.07
CA ASP A 270 16.63 1.21 1.98
C ASP A 270 16.39 0.50 0.65
N ASN A 271 15.86 1.25 -0.31
CA ASN A 271 15.74 0.83 -1.71
C ASN A 271 14.79 -0.35 -1.93
N VAL A 272 13.77 -0.48 -1.08
CA VAL A 272 12.66 -1.41 -1.31
C VAL A 272 11.83 -0.93 -2.51
N LYS A 273 11.68 -1.81 -3.50
CA LYS A 273 11.01 -1.54 -4.78
C LYS A 273 9.82 -2.46 -5.04
N MET A 274 9.81 -3.62 -4.40
CA MET A 274 8.69 -4.55 -4.41
C MET A 274 8.39 -5.00 -2.99
N LEU A 275 7.11 -5.12 -2.66
CA LEU A 275 6.65 -5.83 -1.48
C LEU A 275 5.85 -7.05 -1.95
N VAL A 276 6.03 -8.19 -1.28
CA VAL A 276 5.27 -9.41 -1.56
C VAL A 276 4.55 -9.82 -0.29
N PHE A 277 3.22 -9.86 -0.39
CA PHE A 277 2.35 -10.43 0.62
C PHE A 277 2.07 -11.87 0.22
N GLU A 278 2.49 -12.80 1.06
CA GLU A 278 2.37 -14.24 0.83
C GLU A 278 1.64 -14.86 2.01
N HIS A 279 0.67 -15.71 1.71
CA HIS A 279 0.08 -16.54 2.74
C HIS A 279 -0.03 -17.99 2.30
N GLU A 280 0.07 -18.86 3.29
CA GLU A 280 0.13 -20.30 3.17
C GLU A 280 -0.85 -20.90 4.18
N GLY A 281 -1.55 -21.95 3.78
CA GLY A 281 -2.24 -22.78 4.75
C GLY A 281 -2.59 -24.17 4.27
N ASN A 282 -2.86 -25.04 5.23
CA ASN A 282 -3.29 -26.41 5.04
C ASN A 282 -3.97 -26.95 6.30
N ASP A 283 -4.68 -28.06 6.17
CA ASP A 283 -5.18 -28.80 7.34
C ASP A 283 -4.06 -29.56 8.07
N THR A 284 -4.37 -30.06 9.26
CA THR A 284 -3.43 -30.87 10.05
C THR A 284 -3.81 -32.35 10.11
N GLN A 285 -4.90 -32.75 9.46
CA GLN A 285 -5.49 -34.11 9.57
C GLN A 285 -5.52 -34.89 8.25
N PHE A 286 -5.09 -34.26 7.17
CA PHE A 286 -5.09 -34.80 5.82
C PHE A 286 -6.48 -35.24 5.34
N TRP A 287 -7.52 -34.47 5.69
CA TRP A 287 -8.90 -34.77 5.37
C TRP A 287 -9.28 -34.17 4.02
N LYS A 288 -9.71 -35.04 3.11
CA LYS A 288 -10.15 -34.63 1.78
C LYS A 288 -11.22 -33.54 1.86
N GLY A 289 -11.07 -32.47 1.09
CA GLY A 289 -11.92 -31.29 1.08
C GLY A 289 -11.20 -30.01 1.52
N HIS A 290 -11.97 -29.07 2.05
CA HIS A 290 -11.49 -27.73 2.44
C HIS A 290 -11.50 -27.61 3.96
N TYR A 291 -10.65 -28.43 4.58
CA TYR A 291 -10.48 -28.51 6.04
C TYR A 291 -9.30 -27.69 6.55
N GLY A 292 -8.55 -27.06 5.65
CA GLY A 292 -7.44 -26.21 6.01
C GLY A 292 -7.87 -24.88 6.60
N SER A 293 -6.92 -23.97 6.68
CA SER A 293 -7.16 -22.62 7.17
C SER A 293 -8.13 -21.87 6.25
N LYS A 294 -8.89 -20.96 6.84
CA LYS A 294 -9.71 -19.96 6.15
C LYS A 294 -9.12 -18.60 6.40
N MET A 295 -9.12 -17.73 5.40
CA MET A 295 -8.49 -16.42 5.49
C MET A 295 -9.26 -15.34 4.73
N ALA A 296 -9.32 -14.16 5.31
CA ALA A 296 -10.04 -13.00 4.79
C ALA A 296 -9.47 -11.69 5.37
N GLY A 297 -9.86 -10.56 4.80
CA GLY A 297 -9.45 -9.25 5.31
C GLY A 297 -7.95 -8.98 5.19
N GLY A 298 -7.32 -9.45 4.11
CA GLY A 298 -5.92 -9.16 3.84
C GLY A 298 -5.66 -7.67 3.68
N VAL A 299 -4.73 -7.12 4.45
CA VAL A 299 -4.33 -5.71 4.44
C VAL A 299 -2.82 -5.56 4.32
N VAL A 300 -2.37 -4.67 3.43
CA VAL A 300 -1.03 -4.05 3.50
C VAL A 300 -1.19 -2.54 3.44
N ARG A 301 -0.61 -1.80 4.40
CA ARG A 301 -0.65 -0.33 4.38
C ARG A 301 0.58 0.28 5.03
N PHE A 302 0.92 1.48 4.61
CA PHE A 302 1.91 2.29 5.31
C PHE A 302 1.22 3.06 6.45
N VAL A 303 1.87 3.13 7.60
CA VAL A 303 1.42 3.87 8.76
C VAL A 303 2.47 4.87 9.16
N PHE A 304 2.06 6.12 9.26
CA PHE A 304 2.82 7.16 9.90
C PHE A 304 2.13 7.48 11.21
N ASP A 305 2.74 7.21 12.36
CA ASP A 305 2.20 7.58 13.67
C ASP A 305 1.80 9.06 13.76
N SER A 306 2.47 9.88 12.96
CA SER A 306 2.26 11.32 12.88
C SER A 306 1.04 11.74 12.04
N ILE A 307 0.46 10.83 11.25
CA ILE A 307 -0.71 11.04 10.40
C ILE A 307 -1.86 10.10 10.81
N GLN A 308 -1.56 8.87 11.17
CA GLN A 308 -2.52 7.88 11.65
C GLN A 308 -2.09 7.47 13.06
N PRO A 309 -2.26 8.33 14.08
CA PRO A 309 -1.94 7.94 15.44
C PRO A 309 -2.79 6.71 15.79
N GLU A 310 -2.14 5.61 16.14
CA GLU A 310 -2.86 4.45 16.64
C GLU A 310 -3.70 4.87 17.84
N LYS A 311 -4.96 4.45 17.86
CA LYS A 311 -5.74 4.51 19.09
C LYS A 311 -5.03 3.59 20.06
N LYS A 312 -4.23 4.13 20.97
CA LYS A 312 -3.72 3.39 22.13
C LYS A 312 -4.95 2.84 22.86
N THR A 313 -5.22 1.56 22.69
CA THR A 313 -6.14 0.83 23.54
C THR A 313 -5.50 0.77 24.92
N ASN A 314 -6.02 1.58 25.84
CA ASN A 314 -5.64 1.53 27.26
C ASN A 314 -6.14 0.25 27.92
#